data_AF-A0A1M5JLP3-F1
#
_entry.id   AF-A0A1M5JLP3-F1
#
_cell.length_a   1.000
_cell.length_b   1.000
_cell.length_c   1.000
_cell.angle_alpha   90.00
_cell.angle_beta   90.00
_cell.angle_gamma   90.00
#
_symmetry.space_group_name_H-M   'P 1'
#
loop_
_entity.id
_entity.type
_entity.pdbx_description
1 polymer ?
#
loop_
_entity_poly.entity_id
_entity_poly.type
_entity_poly.pdbx_seq_one_letter_code
_entity_poly.pdbx_strand_id
1 'polypeptide(L)'
;MKIENVLLPGKEEFDFREYKYIYIQSSNGKITKDNFVNIVASANSPLIPKNGGVLSENFIIITPDDRYFYGLSYSKDLIGWRQQIEKGVSILNLDMGEIKNGEHFSIINGENYKLEDCQFERYNFYDETGNLIKLNTPVEKEKIL
;
A
#
# COMPACT_ATOMS: atom_id res chain seq x y z
N MET A 1 20.55 16.53 -10.26
CA MET A 1 19.43 15.60 -10.46
C MET A 1 19.45 14.66 -9.26
N LYS A 2 18.46 14.73 -8.36
CA LYS A 2 18.46 13.85 -7.17
C LYS A 2 18.00 12.49 -7.64
N ILE A 3 18.88 11.49 -7.50
CA ILE A 3 18.44 10.09 -7.50
C ILE A 3 17.50 10.00 -6.30
N GLU A 4 16.19 9.90 -6.55
CA GLU A 4 15.29 9.49 -5.49
C GLU A 4 15.65 8.04 -5.17
N ASN A 5 16.29 7.84 -4.01
CA ASN A 5 16.40 6.52 -3.43
C ASN A 5 14.98 5.98 -3.30
N VAL A 6 14.70 4.88 -3.99
CA VAL A 6 13.41 4.21 -3.85
C VAL A 6 13.33 3.75 -2.40
N LEU A 7 12.27 4.12 -1.70
CA LEU A 7 12.01 3.68 -0.33
C LEU A 7 10.86 2.67 -0.38
N LEU A 8 10.93 1.63 0.47
CA LEU A 8 9.81 0.71 0.68
C LEU A 8 8.83 1.35 1.69
N PRO A 9 7.61 1.74 1.27
CA PRO A 9 6.66 2.41 2.15
C PRO A 9 6.28 1.54 3.37
N GLY A 10 6.37 2.10 4.57
CA GLY A 10 6.06 1.37 5.81
C GLY A 10 7.16 0.42 6.30
N LYS A 11 8.34 0.38 5.67
CA LYS A 11 9.51 -0.31 6.24
C LYS A 11 10.00 0.37 7.52
N GLU A 12 10.04 1.69 7.50
CA GLU A 12 10.29 2.54 8.68
C GLU A 12 8.96 3.02 9.25
N GLU A 13 8.88 3.07 10.58
CA GLU A 13 7.71 3.58 11.29
C GLU A 13 7.82 5.09 11.52
N PHE A 14 6.71 5.80 11.34
CA PHE A 14 6.63 7.25 11.54
C PHE A 14 5.42 7.59 12.41
N ASP A 15 5.61 8.41 13.45
CA ASP A 15 4.53 8.81 14.37
C ASP A 15 3.39 9.60 13.70
N PHE A 16 3.63 10.14 12.51
CA PHE A 16 2.69 10.99 11.78
C PHE A 16 2.05 10.30 10.56
N ARG A 17 2.42 9.05 10.26
CA ARG A 17 1.96 8.33 9.06
C ARG A 17 1.98 6.83 9.24
N GLU A 18 0.90 6.19 8.81
CA GLU A 18 0.80 4.73 8.77
C GLU A 18 0.58 4.24 7.35
N TYR A 19 1.07 3.03 7.09
CA TYR A 19 1.08 2.40 5.78
C TYR A 19 0.33 1.08 5.85
N LYS A 20 -0.49 0.81 4.83
CA LYS A 20 -1.21 -0.45 4.65
C LYS A 20 -1.14 -0.87 3.20
N TYR A 21 -1.28 -2.16 2.97
CA TYR A 21 -1.19 -2.78 1.66
C TYR A 21 -2.46 -3.58 1.40
N ILE A 22 -3.21 -3.22 0.37
CA ILE A 22 -4.53 -3.80 0.09
C ILE A 22 -4.41 -4.84 -1.02
N TYR A 23 -4.90 -6.05 -0.80
CA TYR A 23 -5.00 -7.05 -1.85
C TYR A 23 -6.04 -6.62 -2.88
N ILE A 24 -5.64 -6.56 -4.15
CA ILE A 24 -6.58 -6.29 -5.25
C ILE A 24 -6.67 -7.55 -6.11
N GLN A 25 -7.84 -8.19 -6.08
CA GLN A 25 -8.10 -9.36 -6.90
C GLN A 25 -8.40 -8.94 -8.36
N SER A 26 -7.49 -9.28 -9.28
CA SER A 26 -7.58 -8.91 -10.70
C SER A 26 -8.85 -9.37 -11.42
N SER A 27 -9.58 -10.37 -10.89
CA SER A 27 -10.67 -11.04 -11.61
C SER A 27 -11.97 -10.24 -11.76
N ASN A 28 -12.20 -9.21 -10.94
CA ASN A 28 -13.51 -8.56 -10.86
C ASN A 28 -13.56 -7.15 -11.51
N GLY A 29 -12.43 -6.59 -11.92
CA GLY A 29 -12.30 -5.33 -12.68
C GLY A 29 -12.80 -4.05 -12.01
N LYS A 30 -13.54 -4.13 -10.90
CA LYS A 30 -14.13 -2.98 -10.19
C LYS A 30 -13.11 -2.18 -9.39
N ILE A 31 -12.16 -2.88 -8.77
CA ILE A 31 -11.09 -2.28 -7.97
C ILE A 31 -9.80 -2.40 -8.76
N THR A 32 -9.14 -1.28 -8.99
CA THR A 32 -7.91 -1.16 -9.75
C THR A 32 -6.89 -0.38 -8.93
N LYS A 33 -5.62 -0.45 -9.34
CA LYS A 33 -4.53 0.33 -8.74
C LYS A 33 -4.77 1.84 -8.74
N ASP A 34 -5.62 2.36 -9.64
CA ASP A 34 -5.89 3.79 -9.75
C ASP A 34 -7.08 4.26 -8.89
N ASN A 35 -7.94 3.34 -8.43
CA ASN A 35 -9.17 3.70 -7.71
C ASN A 35 -9.31 3.07 -6.30
N PHE A 36 -8.46 2.10 -5.93
CA PHE A 36 -8.63 1.33 -4.70
C PHE A 36 -8.65 2.19 -3.44
N VAL A 37 -7.80 3.21 -3.35
CA VAL A 37 -7.77 4.13 -2.20
C VAL A 37 -9.13 4.78 -2.00
N ASN A 38 -9.71 5.33 -3.07
CA ASN A 38 -11.01 5.99 -3.01
C ASN A 38 -12.12 4.99 -2.69
N ILE A 39 -12.10 3.80 -3.29
CA ILE A 39 -13.10 2.76 -3.03
C ILE A 39 -13.06 2.30 -1.57
N VAL A 40 -11.88 1.95 -1.05
CA VAL A 40 -11.70 1.50 0.34
C VAL A 40 -12.07 2.62 1.31
N ALA A 41 -11.60 3.85 1.09
CA ALA A 41 -11.87 4.97 1.97
C ALA A 41 -13.34 5.41 1.99
N SER A 42 -14.08 5.22 0.89
CA SER A 42 -15.50 5.62 0.80
C SER A 42 -16.50 4.49 1.09
N ALA A 43 -16.03 3.26 1.24
CA ALA A 43 -16.90 2.10 1.51
C ALA A 43 -17.67 2.21 2.84
N ASN A 44 -17.14 2.93 3.83
CA ASN A 44 -17.87 3.27 5.06
C ASN A 44 -18.30 4.75 5.04
N SER A 45 -19.58 5.00 5.31
CA SER A 45 -20.16 6.33 5.45
C SER A 45 -21.04 6.43 6.70
N PRO A 46 -20.96 7.52 7.50
CA PRO A 46 -20.07 8.67 7.32
C PRO A 46 -18.59 8.36 7.60
N LEU A 47 -17.69 9.27 7.18
CA LEU A 47 -16.26 9.19 7.49
C LEU A 47 -16.03 9.24 9.00
N ILE A 48 -15.22 8.31 9.50
CA ILE A 48 -14.70 8.31 10.88
C ILE A 48 -13.63 9.39 11.12
N PRO A 49 -12.62 9.61 10.24
CA PRO A 49 -11.56 10.57 10.51
C PRO A 49 -12.08 12.01 10.53
N LYS A 50 -11.51 12.83 11.41
CA LYS A 50 -11.84 14.26 11.58
C LYS A 50 -10.98 15.19 10.73
N ASN A 51 -9.77 14.75 10.35
CA ASN A 51 -8.85 15.50 9.50
C ASN A 51 -7.84 14.55 8.81
N GLY A 52 -7.01 15.10 7.93
CA GLY A 52 -5.98 14.33 7.22
C GLY A 52 -6.47 13.79 5.89
N GLY A 53 -5.82 12.73 5.43
CA GLY A 53 -6.09 12.13 4.15
C GLY A 53 -5.39 10.79 4.00
N VAL A 54 -5.86 10.03 3.03
CA VAL A 54 -5.27 8.77 2.57
C VAL A 54 -4.82 8.95 1.12
N LEU A 55 -3.70 8.34 0.75
CA LEU A 55 -3.15 8.41 -0.60
C LEU A 55 -2.53 7.08 -1.02
N SER A 56 -2.40 6.90 -2.34
CA SER A 56 -1.69 5.77 -2.91
C SER A 56 -0.19 5.97 -2.72
N GLU A 57 0.50 4.94 -2.26
CA GLU A 57 1.97 4.91 -2.22
C GLU A 57 2.57 4.49 -3.56
N ASN A 58 1.73 4.16 -4.55
CA ASN A 58 2.18 3.86 -5.90
C ASN A 58 3.21 2.70 -5.93
N PHE A 59 3.08 1.80 -4.95
CA PHE A 59 3.99 0.71 -4.66
C PHE A 59 3.21 -0.59 -4.48
N ILE A 60 3.82 -1.70 -4.85
CA ILE A 60 3.23 -3.04 -4.80
C ILE A 60 4.21 -3.97 -4.08
N ILE A 61 3.68 -4.74 -3.13
CA ILE A 61 4.35 -5.93 -2.59
C ILE A 61 3.67 -7.14 -3.23
N ILE A 62 4.47 -8.01 -3.82
CA ILE A 62 4.02 -9.27 -4.42
C ILE A 62 4.54 -10.40 -3.53
N THR A 63 3.63 -11.15 -2.93
CA THR A 63 3.97 -12.27 -2.06
C THR A 63 4.43 -13.50 -2.86
N PRO A 64 5.12 -14.49 -2.24
CA PRO A 64 5.59 -15.70 -2.92
C PRO A 64 4.50 -16.57 -3.57
N ASP A 65 3.24 -16.35 -3.20
CA ASP A 65 2.06 -16.99 -3.78
C ASP A 65 1.37 -16.12 -4.86
N ASP A 66 2.10 -15.17 -5.44
CA ASP A 66 1.68 -14.29 -6.54
C ASP A 66 0.46 -13.41 -6.22
N ARG A 67 0.29 -12.98 -4.96
CA ARG A 67 -0.73 -11.99 -4.58
C ARG A 67 -0.16 -10.58 -4.58
N TYR A 68 -0.89 -9.67 -5.22
CA TYR A 68 -0.48 -8.28 -5.42
C TYR A 68 -1.16 -7.39 -4.39
N PHE A 69 -0.37 -6.82 -3.50
CA PHE A 69 -0.84 -5.88 -2.49
C PHE A 69 -0.39 -4.46 -2.79
N TYR A 70 -1.35 -3.54 -2.89
CA TYR A 70 -1.14 -2.15 -3.29
C TYR A 70 -1.05 -1.24 -2.07
N GLY A 71 0.05 -0.50 -1.98
CA GLY A 71 0.37 0.36 -0.85
C GLY A 71 -0.48 1.63 -0.82
N LEU A 72 -1.00 1.95 0.36
CA LEU A 72 -1.58 3.25 0.72
C LEU A 72 -1.00 3.73 2.04
N SER A 73 -1.11 5.03 2.29
CA SER A 73 -0.82 5.58 3.62
C SER A 73 -1.81 6.66 4.01
N TYR A 74 -1.89 6.93 5.31
CA TYR A 74 -2.74 7.97 5.86
C TYR A 74 -2.02 8.74 6.98
N SER A 75 -2.46 9.98 7.21
CA SER A 75 -1.81 10.92 8.14
C SER A 75 -2.81 11.79 8.91
N LYS A 76 -2.30 12.47 9.95
CA LYS A 76 -3.04 13.31 10.90
C LYS A 76 -3.94 12.50 11.85
N ASP A 77 -5.22 12.31 11.54
CA ASP A 77 -6.11 11.48 12.38
C ASP A 77 -5.85 9.98 12.14
N LEU A 78 -4.70 9.50 12.64
CA LEU A 78 -4.25 8.13 12.42
C LEU A 78 -5.24 7.09 12.94
N ILE A 79 -5.87 7.37 14.10
CA ILE A 79 -6.86 6.46 14.68
C ILE A 79 -8.12 6.42 13.80
N GLY A 80 -8.65 7.59 13.41
CA GLY A 80 -9.83 7.66 12.57
C GLY A 80 -9.61 7.05 11.18
N TRP A 81 -8.47 7.31 10.55
CA TRP A 81 -8.13 6.73 9.26
C TRP A 81 -7.89 5.22 9.34
N ARG A 82 -7.18 4.71 10.36
CA ARG A 82 -7.02 3.27 10.56
C ARG A 82 -8.37 2.57 10.63
N GLN A 83 -9.27 3.05 11.48
CA GLN A 83 -10.63 2.49 11.62
C GLN A 83 -11.42 2.58 10.30
N GLN A 84 -11.30 3.69 9.56
CA GLN A 84 -11.97 3.86 8.27
C GLN A 84 -11.49 2.85 7.23
N ILE A 85 -10.17 2.64 7.14
CA ILE A 85 -9.57 1.70 6.18
C ILE A 85 -9.89 0.26 6.55
N GLU A 86 -9.73 -0.13 7.82
CA GLU A 86 -10.07 -1.48 8.30
C GLU A 86 -11.54 -1.81 8.03
N LYS A 87 -12.45 -0.87 8.30
CA LYS A 87 -13.88 -1.06 8.03
C LYS A 87 -14.18 -1.12 6.53
N GLY A 88 -13.52 -0.31 5.71
CA GLY A 88 -13.68 -0.34 4.26
C GLY A 88 -13.22 -1.67 3.65
N VAL A 89 -12.06 -2.16 4.06
CA VAL A 89 -11.53 -3.48 3.69
C VAL A 89 -12.50 -4.59 4.08
N SER A 90 -13.03 -4.55 5.31
CA SER A 90 -14.01 -5.52 5.79
C SER A 90 -15.32 -5.51 4.98
N ILE A 91 -15.90 -4.32 4.70
CA ILE A 91 -17.13 -4.19 3.90
C ILE A 91 -16.94 -4.73 2.48
N LEU A 92 -15.76 -4.50 1.91
CA LEU A 92 -15.42 -4.94 0.55
C LEU A 92 -14.93 -6.40 0.49
N ASN A 93 -14.81 -7.07 1.64
CA ASN A 93 -14.27 -8.43 1.76
C ASN A 93 -12.90 -8.57 1.07
N LEU A 94 -12.00 -7.63 1.37
CA LEU A 94 -10.62 -7.61 0.87
C LEU A 94 -9.65 -8.05 1.97
N ASP A 95 -8.48 -8.53 1.56
CA ASP A 95 -7.34 -8.73 2.46
C ASP A 95 -6.48 -7.46 2.57
N MET A 96 -5.86 -7.28 3.72
CA MET A 96 -4.93 -6.20 4.00
C MET A 96 -3.70 -6.74 4.71
N GLY A 97 -2.54 -6.21 4.35
CA GLY A 97 -1.28 -6.46 5.04
C GLY A 97 -0.57 -5.18 5.44
N GLU A 98 0.49 -5.36 6.20
CA GLU A 98 1.40 -4.31 6.66
C GLU A 98 2.80 -4.88 6.87
N ILE A 99 3.80 -3.99 6.89
CA ILE A 99 5.15 -4.38 7.24
C ILE A 99 5.29 -4.34 8.77
N LYS A 100 5.92 -5.36 9.35
CA LYS A 100 6.22 -5.50 10.77
C LYS A 100 7.73 -5.57 10.99
N ASN A 101 8.20 -4.76 11.95
CA ASN A 101 9.61 -4.68 12.36
C ASN A 101 10.58 -4.38 11.19
N GLY A 102 10.10 -3.84 10.08
CA GLY A 102 10.91 -3.59 8.87
C GLY A 102 11.39 -4.82 8.10
N GLU A 103 10.97 -6.03 8.50
CA GLU A 103 11.52 -7.29 7.97
C GLU A 103 10.45 -8.23 7.40
N HIS A 104 9.21 -8.15 7.89
CA HIS A 104 8.15 -9.09 7.54
C HIS A 104 6.94 -8.36 6.97
N PHE A 105 6.32 -8.96 5.96
CA PHE A 105 5.01 -8.55 5.47
C PHE A 105 3.95 -9.48 6.06
N SER A 106 3.12 -8.94 6.96
CA SER A 106 2.07 -9.68 7.67
C SER A 106 0.70 -9.32 7.11
N ILE A 107 -0.10 -10.34 6.79
CA ILE A 107 -1.48 -10.20 6.32
C ILE A 107 -2.42 -10.43 7.50
N ILE A 108 -3.54 -9.70 7.54
CA ILE A 108 -4.53 -9.77 8.63
C ILE A 108 -5.12 -11.17 8.86
N ASN A 109 -5.09 -12.03 7.85
CA ASN A 109 -5.54 -13.43 7.94
C ASN A 109 -4.55 -14.35 8.67
N GLY A 110 -3.39 -13.83 9.10
CA GLY A 110 -2.37 -14.54 9.86
C GLY A 110 -1.16 -14.99 9.04
N GLU A 111 -1.20 -14.85 7.72
CA GLU A 111 -0.05 -15.15 6.86
C GLU A 111 1.08 -14.14 7.07
N ASN A 112 2.32 -14.62 7.04
CA ASN A 112 3.49 -13.80 7.29
C ASN A 112 4.65 -14.22 6.38
N TYR A 113 5.21 -13.26 5.66
CA TYR A 113 6.30 -13.48 4.70
C TYR A 113 7.50 -12.63 5.09
N LYS A 114 8.72 -13.15 4.89
CA LYS A 114 9.90 -12.29 4.92
C LYS A 114 9.86 -11.36 3.71
N LEU A 115 10.23 -10.09 3.89
CA LEU A 115 10.34 -9.16 2.77
C LEU A 115 11.35 -9.64 1.72
N GLU A 116 12.38 -10.38 2.13
CA GLU A 116 13.36 -11.01 1.24
C GLU A 116 12.74 -12.02 0.27
N ASP A 117 11.62 -12.65 0.65
CA ASP A 117 10.90 -13.61 -0.20
C ASP A 117 9.91 -12.91 -1.14
N CYS A 118 9.49 -11.68 -0.84
CA CYS A 118 8.56 -10.89 -1.65
C CYS A 118 9.24 -10.24 -2.86
N GLN A 119 8.48 -9.94 -3.91
CA GLN A 119 8.89 -9.05 -5.00
C GLN A 119 8.22 -7.69 -4.86
N PHE A 120 8.76 -6.69 -5.55
CA PHE A 120 8.32 -5.31 -5.41
C PHE A 120 8.19 -4.64 -6.78
N GLU A 121 7.15 -3.83 -6.93
CA GLU A 121 6.94 -3.00 -8.10
C GLU A 121 6.51 -1.59 -7.70
N ARG A 122 6.71 -0.63 -8.59
CA ARG A 122 6.15 0.72 -8.51
C ARG A 122 5.41 1.08 -9.79
N TYR A 123 4.47 2.01 -9.69
CA TYR A 123 3.70 2.54 -10.82
C TYR A 123 3.40 4.02 -10.60
N ASN A 124 2.93 4.75 -11.61
CA ASN A 124 2.59 6.17 -11.49
C ASN A 124 3.67 7.04 -10.80
N PHE A 125 4.94 6.82 -11.13
CA PHE A 125 6.08 7.56 -10.60
C PHE A 125 6.80 8.35 -11.70
N TYR A 126 7.54 9.38 -11.33
CA TYR A 126 8.38 10.13 -12.28
C TYR A 126 9.77 9.52 -12.34
N ASP A 127 10.26 9.25 -13.55
CA ASP A 127 11.64 8.81 -13.73
C ASP A 127 12.63 9.99 -13.59
N GLU A 128 13.92 9.69 -13.71
CA GLU A 128 14.99 10.68 -13.58
C GLU A 128 14.95 11.80 -14.63
N THR A 129 14.24 11.57 -15.74
CA THR A 129 14.03 12.54 -16.82
C THR A 129 12.74 13.35 -16.64
N GLY A 130 11.98 13.09 -15.58
CA GLY A 130 10.71 13.74 -15.29
C GLY A 130 9.52 13.17 -16.08
N ASN A 131 9.69 12.00 -16.72
CA ASN A 131 8.59 11.34 -17.42
C ASN A 131 7.74 10.51 -16.45
N LEU A 132 6.42 10.63 -16.57
CA LEU A 132 5.49 9.82 -15.77
C LEU A 132 5.44 8.39 -16.31
N ILE A 133 5.91 7.45 -15.51
CA ILE A 133 5.83 6.01 -15.77
C ILE A 133 4.56 5.46 -15.13
N LYS A 134 3.57 5.09 -15.96
CA LYS A 134 2.29 4.51 -15.49
C LYS A 134 2.30 2.98 -15.36
N LEU A 135 3.23 2.34 -16.06
CA LEU A 135 3.37 0.89 -16.07
C LEU A 135 3.94 0.40 -14.74
N ASN A 136 3.62 -0.83 -14.38
CA ASN A 136 4.28 -1.50 -13.27
C ASN A 136 5.75 -1.73 -13.64
N THR A 137 6.64 -1.31 -12.76
CA THR A 137 8.08 -1.40 -12.94
C THR A 137 8.68 -2.12 -11.74
N PRO A 138 9.40 -3.24 -11.93
CA PRO A 138 10.07 -3.94 -10.85
C PRO A 138 11.06 -3.05 -10.08
N VAL A 139 11.16 -3.29 -8.78
CA VAL A 139 12.13 -2.66 -7.88
C VAL A 139 13.10 -3.73 -7.38
N GLU A 140 14.39 -3.53 -7.61
CA GLU A 140 15.46 -4.40 -7.11
C GLU A 140 15.49 -4.36 -5.58
N LYS A 141 15.52 -5.55 -4.95
CA LYS A 141 15.44 -5.68 -3.49
C LYS A 141 16.64 -5.02 -2.81
N GLU A 142 17.82 -5.10 -3.43
CA GLU A 142 19.09 -4.55 -2.96
C GLU A 142 19.06 -3.01 -2.83
N LYS A 143 18.07 -2.35 -3.42
CA LYS A 143 17.88 -0.90 -3.33
C LYS A 143 16.98 -0.49 -2.16
N ILE A 144 16.22 -1.42 -1.57
CA ILE A 144 15.12 -1.11 -0.63
C ILE A 144 15.12 -1.94 0.65
N LEU A 145 15.77 -3.11 0.66
CA LEU A 145 15.98 -3.97 1.82
C LEU A 145 17.37 -3.70 2.41
#